data_AF-A0A381T3F8-F1
#
_entry.id   AF-A0A381T3F8-F1
#
_cell.length_a   1.000
_cell.length_b   1.000
_cell.length_c   1.000
_cell.angle_alpha   90.00
_cell.angle_beta   90.00
_cell.angle_gamma   90.00
#
_symmetry.space_group_name_H-M   'P 1'
#
loop_
_entity.id
_entity.type
_entity.pdbx_description
1 polymer ?
#
loop_
_entity_poly.entity_id
_entity_poly.type
_entity_poly.pdbx_seq_one_letter_code
_entity_poly.pdbx_strand_id
1 'polypeptide(L)'
;FVAACYHRGVEFLQVPTTLLAQVDSAVGGKTGINHALGKNMIGAFHQPRCVVADIDTLATLESRQVSAGIAEVLKYALIRDASFFAWLSEHMSALLACDRDTLTEAIIACCRIKAELVAADERETGDRALLNLGHTFGHAIETAAGYGEWLHGEAVAVGMVLAAEMSQRLGWLESHEVDQMRELLVRANLPVDPPPDMIAEDFLSHMKRDKKVSDGRIRLVLLESIGRAKLVSDYPDSVLHEVLNRR
;
A
#
# COMPACT_ATOMS: atom_id res chain seq x y z
N PHE A 1 7.26 15.36 -10.40
CA PHE A 1 6.48 16.60 -10.55
C PHE A 1 7.32 17.71 -11.14
N VAL A 2 8.44 18.13 -10.52
CA VAL A 2 9.33 19.16 -11.09
C VAL A 2 9.71 18.88 -12.55
N ALA A 3 10.19 17.68 -12.86
CA ALA A 3 10.54 17.29 -14.23
C ALA A 3 9.36 17.34 -15.22
N ALA A 4 8.13 17.12 -14.77
CA ALA A 4 6.93 17.21 -15.60
C ALA A 4 6.56 18.67 -15.93
N CYS A 5 6.78 19.58 -14.99
CA CYS A 5 6.36 20.98 -15.10
C CYS A 5 7.45 21.89 -15.69
N TYR A 6 8.72 21.61 -15.39
CA TYR A 6 9.85 22.43 -15.84
C TYR A 6 9.94 22.42 -17.37
N HIS A 7 9.87 23.61 -17.99
CA HIS A 7 9.77 23.79 -19.44
C HIS A 7 8.71 22.90 -20.14
N ARG A 8 7.61 22.58 -19.44
CA ARG A 8 6.52 21.68 -19.90
C ARG A 8 6.94 20.22 -20.10
N GLY A 9 8.07 19.81 -19.52
CA GLY A 9 8.54 18.43 -19.53
C GLY A 9 10.02 18.33 -19.87
N VAL A 10 10.77 17.72 -18.96
CA VAL A 10 12.14 17.27 -19.18
C VAL A 10 12.29 15.81 -18.78
N GLU A 11 13.32 15.16 -19.33
CA GLU A 11 13.70 13.80 -18.95
C GLU A 11 14.16 13.75 -17.49
N PHE A 12 13.90 12.63 -16.82
CA PHE A 12 14.43 12.36 -15.49
C PHE A 12 14.67 10.86 -15.28
N LEU A 13 15.57 10.55 -14.34
CA LEU A 13 15.85 9.21 -13.86
C LEU A 13 15.39 9.09 -12.41
N GLN A 14 15.01 7.89 -11.97
CA GLN A 14 14.80 7.61 -10.55
C GLN A 14 15.89 6.70 -10.03
N VAL A 15 16.48 7.07 -8.90
CA VAL A 15 17.47 6.27 -8.17
C VAL A 15 16.93 6.05 -6.76
N PRO A 16 15.92 5.17 -6.59
CA PRO A 16 15.28 4.95 -5.30
C PRO A 16 16.21 4.26 -4.30
N THR A 17 16.36 4.85 -3.11
CA THR A 17 17.25 4.36 -2.03
C THR A 17 16.50 3.85 -0.81
N THR A 18 15.19 3.65 -0.92
CA THR A 18 14.37 2.99 0.12
C THR A 18 13.65 1.81 -0.50
N LEU A 19 13.39 0.76 0.29
CA LEU A 19 12.69 -0.42 -0.22
C LEU A 19 11.30 -0.04 -0.77
N LEU A 20 10.55 0.81 -0.05
CA LEU A 20 9.27 1.35 -0.50
C LEU A 20 9.38 2.01 -1.87
N ALA A 21 10.41 2.83 -2.09
CA ALA A 21 10.58 3.49 -3.37
C ALA A 21 10.97 2.52 -4.49
N GLN A 22 11.78 1.50 -4.18
CA GLN A 22 12.21 0.48 -5.13
C GLN A 22 11.06 -0.43 -5.59
N VAL A 23 10.14 -0.79 -4.69
CA VAL A 23 9.04 -1.74 -4.99
C VAL A 23 7.76 -1.05 -5.46
N ASP A 24 7.57 0.23 -5.14
CA ASP A 24 6.33 0.94 -5.45
C ASP A 24 6.58 2.28 -6.13
N SER A 25 7.00 3.33 -5.42
CA SER A 25 6.88 4.70 -5.95
C SER A 25 7.72 5.03 -7.19
N ALA A 26 8.77 4.25 -7.48
CA ALA A 26 9.57 4.41 -8.68
C ALA A 26 8.91 3.85 -9.96
N VAL A 27 7.84 3.06 -9.86
CA VAL A 27 7.17 2.47 -11.02
C VAL A 27 5.81 3.15 -11.24
N GLY A 28 5.53 3.53 -12.49
CA GLY A 28 4.19 3.92 -12.94
C GLY A 28 3.88 5.42 -13.00
N GLY A 29 4.87 6.30 -12.84
CA GLY A 29 4.82 7.70 -13.29
C GLY A 29 3.89 8.64 -12.51
N LYS A 30 3.23 8.18 -11.44
CA LYS A 30 2.46 9.07 -10.56
C LYS A 30 3.41 9.94 -9.75
N THR A 31 3.38 11.25 -10.00
CA THR A 31 4.18 12.21 -9.23
C THR A 31 3.29 13.30 -8.65
N GLY A 32 3.61 13.80 -7.47
CA GLY A 32 2.83 14.87 -6.85
C GLY A 32 3.45 15.41 -5.58
N ILE A 33 2.77 16.40 -5.01
CA ILE A 33 3.08 17.04 -3.74
C ILE A 33 1.80 17.15 -2.90
N ASN A 34 1.99 17.28 -1.59
CA ASN A 34 0.88 17.46 -0.66
C ASN A 34 0.34 18.90 -0.74
N HIS A 35 -0.94 19.04 -0.46
CA HIS A 35 -1.58 20.31 -0.13
C HIS A 35 -1.93 20.29 1.36
N ALA A 36 -2.09 21.45 2.00
CA ALA A 36 -2.47 21.52 3.42
C ALA A 36 -3.78 20.77 3.74
N LEU A 37 -4.64 20.58 2.73
CA LEU A 37 -5.92 19.88 2.84
C LEU A 37 -5.89 18.40 2.40
N GLY A 38 -4.75 17.86 1.96
CA GLY A 38 -4.68 16.46 1.54
C GLY A 38 -3.39 16.02 0.88
N LYS A 39 -3.12 14.71 0.98
CA LYS A 39 -1.94 14.03 0.42
C LYS A 39 -2.02 13.92 -1.11
N ASN A 40 -0.89 14.15 -1.79
CA ASN A 40 -0.75 14.01 -3.25
C ASN A 40 -1.85 14.70 -4.09
N MET A 41 -2.34 15.86 -3.64
CA MET A 41 -3.45 16.56 -4.29
C MET A 41 -3.06 17.21 -5.61
N ILE A 42 -1.83 17.68 -5.74
CA ILE A 42 -1.30 18.37 -6.91
C ILE A 42 -0.21 17.50 -7.54
N GLY A 43 -0.34 17.15 -8.82
CA GLY A 43 0.58 16.21 -9.43
C GLY A 43 0.45 16.07 -10.94
N ALA A 44 1.22 15.14 -11.50
CA ALA A 44 1.24 14.78 -12.90
C ALA A 44 1.60 13.30 -13.08
N PHE A 45 1.02 12.68 -14.11
CA PHE A 45 1.50 11.41 -14.65
C PHE A 45 2.67 11.70 -15.59
N HIS A 46 3.89 11.35 -15.20
CA HIS A 46 5.13 11.60 -15.95
C HIS A 46 6.13 10.45 -15.70
N GLN A 47 6.41 9.66 -16.73
CA GLN A 47 7.24 8.45 -16.62
C GLN A 47 8.75 8.80 -16.59
N PRO A 48 9.57 8.14 -15.75
CA PRO A 48 11.03 8.26 -15.82
C PRO A 48 11.57 7.62 -17.09
N ARG A 49 12.77 8.03 -17.53
CA ARG A 49 13.48 7.34 -18.64
C ARG A 49 14.03 6.00 -18.20
N CYS A 50 14.49 5.87 -16.96
CA CYS A 50 14.74 4.60 -16.30
C CYS A 50 14.71 4.73 -14.77
N VAL A 51 14.65 3.57 -14.11
CA VAL A 51 14.79 3.40 -12.66
C VAL A 51 16.07 2.60 -12.43
N VAL A 52 16.94 3.07 -11.53
CA VAL A 52 18.16 2.39 -11.09
C VAL A 52 18.02 2.06 -9.60
N ALA A 53 17.56 0.84 -9.30
CA ALA A 53 17.39 0.34 -7.94
C ALA A 53 18.65 -0.43 -7.51
N ASP A 54 19.57 0.26 -6.84
CA ASP A 54 20.76 -0.37 -6.26
C ASP A 54 20.43 -0.94 -4.86
N ILE A 55 20.51 -2.25 -4.72
CA ILE A 55 20.18 -2.99 -3.50
C ILE A 55 21.12 -2.60 -2.34
N ASP A 56 22.37 -2.21 -2.64
CA ASP A 56 23.36 -1.90 -1.61
C ASP A 56 22.99 -0.63 -0.83
N THR A 57 22.15 0.23 -1.40
CA THR A 57 21.61 1.40 -0.70
C THR A 57 20.72 1.03 0.49
N LEU A 58 20.11 -0.17 0.47
CA LEU A 58 19.25 -0.66 1.55
C LEU A 58 20.05 -1.11 2.78
N ALA A 59 21.34 -1.39 2.65
CA ALA A 59 22.19 -1.80 3.78
C ALA A 59 22.36 -0.70 4.84
N THR A 60 22.20 0.57 4.45
CA THR A 60 22.26 1.73 5.36
C THR A 60 20.88 2.23 5.79
N LEU A 61 19.81 1.62 5.29
CA LEU A 61 18.45 2.04 5.59
C LEU A 61 18.04 1.59 6.99
N GLU A 62 17.37 2.46 7.74
CA GLU A 62 16.85 2.10 9.06
C GLU A 62 15.90 0.90 8.97
N SER A 63 15.99 -0.02 9.93
CA SER A 63 15.16 -1.24 9.95
C SER A 63 13.66 -0.94 9.89
N ARG A 64 13.21 0.13 10.56
CA ARG A 64 11.81 0.60 10.52
C ARG A 64 11.36 0.96 9.10
N GLN A 65 12.24 1.55 8.29
CA GLN A 65 11.98 1.90 6.88
C GLN A 65 11.99 0.66 5.97
N VAL A 66 12.82 -0.35 6.28
CA VAL A 66 12.79 -1.66 5.61
C VAL A 66 11.43 -2.31 5.86
N SER A 67 11.01 -2.43 7.13
CA SER A 67 9.68 -2.96 7.50
C SER A 67 8.55 -2.19 6.81
N ALA A 68 8.59 -0.86 6.80
CA ALA A 68 7.60 -0.05 6.09
C ALA A 68 7.57 -0.34 4.57
N GLY A 69 8.71 -0.61 3.94
CA GLY A 69 8.76 -1.06 2.55
C GLY A 69 8.16 -2.45 2.34
N ILE A 70 8.37 -3.38 3.28
CA ILE A 70 7.80 -4.73 3.23
C ILE A 70 6.27 -4.73 3.25
N ALA A 71 5.63 -3.72 3.87
CA ALA A 71 4.17 -3.58 3.81
C ALA A 71 3.67 -3.51 2.35
N GLU A 72 4.37 -2.78 1.49
CA GLU A 72 4.04 -2.70 0.06
C GLU A 72 4.37 -3.98 -0.69
N VAL A 73 5.44 -4.68 -0.31
CA VAL A 73 5.77 -6.01 -0.86
C VAL A 73 4.63 -7.01 -0.59
N LEU A 74 4.16 -7.08 0.66
CA LEU A 74 3.03 -7.90 1.06
C LEU A 74 1.75 -7.49 0.32
N LYS A 75 1.51 -6.20 0.15
CA LYS A 75 0.35 -5.70 -0.61
C LYS A 75 0.29 -6.32 -2.00
N TYR A 76 1.39 -6.34 -2.77
CA TYR A 76 1.42 -6.94 -4.11
C TYR A 76 1.05 -8.42 -4.10
N ALA A 77 1.61 -9.18 -3.16
CA ALA A 77 1.29 -10.58 -3.01
C ALA A 77 -0.20 -10.78 -2.71
N LEU A 78 -0.76 -10.01 -1.79
CA LEU A 78 -2.18 -10.07 -1.41
C LEU A 78 -3.12 -9.77 -2.58
N ILE A 79 -2.80 -8.80 -3.42
CA ILE A 79 -3.70 -8.39 -4.51
C ILE A 79 -3.61 -9.28 -5.75
N ARG A 80 -2.48 -9.99 -5.98
CA ARG A 80 -2.18 -10.58 -7.29
C ARG A 80 -1.47 -11.94 -7.28
N ASP A 81 -0.80 -12.34 -6.20
CA ASP A 81 0.07 -13.53 -6.24
C ASP A 81 0.14 -14.26 -4.89
N ALA A 82 -0.69 -15.29 -4.74
CA ALA A 82 -0.70 -16.15 -3.56
C ALA A 82 0.59 -16.96 -3.39
N SER A 83 1.27 -17.30 -4.49
CA SER A 83 2.55 -18.02 -4.41
C SER A 83 3.65 -17.11 -3.88
N PHE A 84 3.64 -15.83 -4.29
CA PHE A 84 4.53 -14.82 -3.72
C PHE A 84 4.22 -14.58 -2.24
N PHE A 85 2.95 -14.60 -1.82
CA PHE A 85 2.60 -14.49 -0.39
C PHE A 85 3.20 -15.65 0.43
N ALA A 86 3.09 -16.89 -0.06
CA ALA A 86 3.68 -18.05 0.58
C ALA A 86 5.22 -17.93 0.65
N TRP A 87 5.85 -17.50 -0.45
CA TRP A 87 7.29 -17.23 -0.50
C TRP A 87 7.73 -16.16 0.52
N LEU A 88 6.97 -15.05 0.65
CA LEU A 88 7.26 -14.02 1.65
C LEU A 88 7.18 -14.57 3.08
N SER A 89 6.26 -15.50 3.35
CA SER A 89 6.18 -16.17 4.64
C SER A 89 7.42 -17.01 4.96
N GLU A 90 8.02 -17.65 3.96
CA GLU A 90 9.24 -18.45 4.14
C GLU A 90 10.49 -17.57 4.26
N HIS A 91 10.52 -16.42 3.58
CA HIS A 91 11.71 -15.58 3.42
C HIS A 91 11.72 -14.29 4.27
N MET A 92 10.71 -14.05 5.11
CA MET A 92 10.57 -12.80 5.89
C MET A 92 11.81 -12.43 6.70
N SER A 93 12.45 -13.40 7.36
CA SER A 93 13.66 -13.14 8.16
C SER A 93 14.84 -12.69 7.30
N ALA A 94 14.98 -13.21 6.08
CA ALA A 94 16.03 -12.80 5.15
C ALA A 94 15.75 -11.40 4.58
N LEU A 95 14.48 -11.07 4.29
CA LEU A 95 14.09 -9.72 3.89
C LEU A 95 14.43 -8.68 4.97
N LEU A 96 14.09 -8.97 6.24
CA LEU A 96 14.40 -8.08 7.36
C LEU A 96 15.89 -7.96 7.64
N ALA A 97 16.67 -8.98 7.32
CA ALA A 97 18.14 -8.95 7.40
C ALA A 97 18.80 -8.23 6.21
N CYS A 98 17.99 -7.67 5.29
CA CYS A 98 18.44 -7.09 4.02
C CYS A 98 19.33 -8.05 3.21
N ASP A 99 18.99 -9.34 3.20
CA ASP A 99 19.66 -10.31 2.34
C ASP A 99 19.52 -9.89 0.86
N ARG A 100 20.66 -9.76 0.18
CA ARG A 100 20.72 -9.13 -1.15
C ARG A 100 19.89 -9.89 -2.18
N ASP A 101 19.99 -11.21 -2.21
CA ASP A 101 19.32 -12.05 -3.21
C ASP A 101 17.81 -12.07 -2.94
N THR A 102 17.42 -12.25 -1.68
CA THR A 102 16.01 -12.22 -1.26
C THR A 102 15.36 -10.87 -1.56
N LEU A 103 16.02 -9.75 -1.26
CA LEU A 103 15.52 -8.41 -1.60
C LEU A 103 15.38 -8.23 -3.11
N THR A 104 16.36 -8.69 -3.88
CA THR A 104 16.34 -8.60 -5.35
C THR A 104 15.14 -9.34 -5.93
N GLU A 105 14.89 -10.57 -5.49
CA GLU A 105 13.73 -11.38 -5.90
C GLU A 105 12.41 -10.64 -5.59
N ALA A 106 12.27 -10.12 -4.37
CA ALA A 106 11.06 -9.40 -3.94
C ALA A 106 10.84 -8.11 -4.75
N ILE A 107 11.90 -7.33 -5.01
CA ILE A 107 11.82 -6.10 -5.79
C ILE A 107 11.43 -6.39 -7.23
N ILE A 108 12.02 -7.42 -7.86
CA ILE A 108 11.67 -7.84 -9.21
C ILE A 108 10.20 -8.26 -9.28
N ALA A 109 9.72 -9.07 -8.35
CA ALA A 109 8.34 -9.52 -8.30
C ALA A 109 7.36 -8.34 -8.17
N CYS A 110 7.63 -7.41 -7.26
CA CYS A 110 6.80 -6.21 -7.06
C CYS A 110 6.77 -5.32 -8.32
N CYS A 111 7.95 -5.03 -8.88
CA CYS A 111 8.07 -4.23 -10.10
C CYS A 111 7.33 -4.86 -11.27
N ARG A 112 7.41 -6.19 -11.43
CA ARG A 112 6.67 -6.93 -12.46
C ARG A 112 5.16 -6.78 -12.28
N ILE A 113 4.63 -7.07 -11.09
CA ILE A 113 3.19 -6.97 -10.79
C ILE A 113 2.71 -5.54 -11.02
N LYS A 114 3.45 -4.53 -10.56
CA LYS A 114 3.09 -3.13 -10.77
C LYS A 114 3.15 -2.72 -12.23
N ALA A 115 4.18 -3.13 -12.96
CA ALA A 115 4.31 -2.82 -14.38
C ALA A 115 3.14 -3.39 -15.19
N GLU A 116 2.71 -4.63 -14.90
CA GLU A 116 1.53 -5.23 -15.53
C GLU A 116 0.25 -4.43 -15.28
N LEU A 117 0.01 -4.03 -14.02
CA LEU A 117 -1.16 -3.22 -13.64
C LEU A 117 -1.12 -1.82 -14.28
N VAL A 118 0.05 -1.18 -14.32
CA VAL A 118 0.24 0.13 -14.94
C VAL A 118 0.08 0.05 -16.45
N ALA A 119 0.59 -0.99 -17.10
CA ALA A 119 0.48 -1.18 -18.53
C ALA A 119 -0.98 -1.43 -18.95
N ALA A 120 -1.75 -2.13 -18.13
CA ALA A 120 -3.19 -2.34 -18.34
C ALA A 120 -4.03 -1.07 -18.07
N ASP A 121 -3.63 -0.24 -17.11
CA ASP A 121 -4.39 0.94 -16.69
C ASP A 121 -3.46 2.06 -16.17
N GLU A 122 -2.88 2.83 -17.09
CA GLU A 122 -1.90 3.87 -16.72
C GLU A 122 -2.52 4.98 -15.85
N ARG A 123 -3.80 5.29 -16.02
CA ARG A 123 -4.43 6.45 -15.35
C ARG A 123 -5.25 6.10 -14.11
N GLU A 124 -5.22 4.84 -13.66
CA GLU A 124 -5.95 4.37 -12.49
C GLU A 124 -7.47 4.57 -12.59
N THR A 125 -8.03 4.05 -13.68
CA THR A 125 -9.48 4.06 -13.95
C THR A 125 -10.14 2.69 -13.73
N GLY A 126 -9.36 1.62 -13.59
CA GLY A 126 -9.77 0.23 -13.41
C GLY A 126 -8.82 -0.51 -12.46
N ASP A 127 -8.20 -1.61 -12.94
CA ASP A 127 -7.44 -2.55 -12.11
C ASP A 127 -6.24 -1.95 -11.38
N ARG A 128 -5.66 -0.84 -11.86
CA ARG A 128 -4.58 -0.17 -11.12
C ARG A 128 -5.08 0.35 -9.76
N ALA A 129 -6.39 0.54 -9.59
CA ALA A 129 -6.98 0.88 -8.29
C ALA A 129 -6.71 -0.18 -7.22
N LEU A 130 -6.46 -1.46 -7.59
CA LEU A 130 -6.15 -2.53 -6.63
C LEU A 130 -4.86 -2.27 -5.85
N LEU A 131 -3.93 -1.47 -6.39
CA LEU A 131 -2.73 -1.01 -5.67
C LEU A 131 -3.06 -0.18 -4.41
N ASN A 132 -4.32 0.19 -4.22
CA ASN A 132 -4.80 0.90 -3.06
C ASN A 132 -5.33 0.00 -1.92
N LEU A 133 -5.08 -1.30 -1.95
CA LEU A 133 -5.35 -2.17 -0.80
C LEU A 133 -4.72 -1.56 0.47
N GLY A 134 -5.54 -1.47 1.52
CA GLY A 134 -5.18 -0.83 2.80
C GLY A 134 -5.05 0.70 2.78
N HIS A 135 -4.87 1.35 1.63
CA HIS A 135 -4.57 2.78 1.56
C HIS A 135 -5.70 3.68 2.05
N THR A 136 -6.97 3.30 1.84
CA THR A 136 -8.10 4.14 2.29
C THR A 136 -8.11 4.28 3.81
N PHE A 137 -7.85 3.19 4.54
CA PHE A 137 -7.70 3.20 5.99
C PHE A 137 -6.35 3.80 6.41
N GLY A 138 -5.25 3.43 5.73
CA GLY A 138 -3.91 3.92 6.03
C GLY A 138 -3.79 5.44 5.91
N HIS A 139 -4.36 6.05 4.87
CA HIS A 139 -4.40 7.51 4.74
C HIS A 139 -5.17 8.18 5.87
N ALA A 140 -6.24 7.55 6.38
CA ALA A 140 -6.96 8.06 7.53
C ALA A 140 -6.08 8.02 8.79
N ILE A 141 -5.33 6.94 9.00
CA ILE A 141 -4.36 6.81 10.10
C ILE A 141 -3.26 7.86 9.98
N GLU A 142 -2.63 8.01 8.81
CA GLU A 142 -1.57 9.01 8.58
C GLU A 142 -2.07 10.43 8.83
N THR A 143 -3.32 10.73 8.46
CA THR A 143 -3.89 12.07 8.64
C THR A 143 -4.25 12.33 10.10
N ALA A 144 -4.84 11.35 10.79
CA ALA A 144 -5.27 11.48 12.19
C ALA A 144 -4.09 11.51 13.16
N ALA A 145 -3.07 10.66 12.96
CA ALA A 145 -1.88 10.62 13.80
C ALA A 145 -0.93 11.82 13.55
N GLY A 146 -1.09 12.52 12.43
CA GLY A 146 -0.18 13.58 11.99
C GLY A 146 0.92 13.03 11.07
N TYR A 147 1.19 13.78 9.98
CA TYR A 147 2.19 13.38 8.99
C TYR A 147 3.58 13.25 9.62
N GLY A 148 4.16 12.04 9.56
CA GLY A 148 5.53 11.76 10.00
C GLY A 148 5.62 10.93 11.29
N GLU A 149 4.55 10.84 12.08
CA GLU A 149 4.51 9.99 13.28
C GLU A 149 4.50 8.50 12.90
N TRP A 150 3.62 8.17 11.95
CA TRP A 150 3.54 6.86 11.31
C TRP A 150 4.21 6.91 9.94
N LEU A 151 5.02 5.90 9.65
CA LEU A 151 5.49 5.67 8.30
C LEU A 151 4.32 5.19 7.43
N HIS A 152 4.36 5.51 6.15
CA HIS A 152 3.31 5.12 5.22
C HIS A 152 3.03 3.62 5.24
N GLY A 153 4.07 2.79 5.22
CA GLY A 153 3.95 1.33 5.27
C GLY A 153 3.31 0.80 6.55
N GLU A 154 3.52 1.47 7.69
CA GLU A 154 2.89 1.09 8.96
C GLU A 154 1.38 1.32 8.90
N ALA A 155 0.97 2.48 8.38
CA ALA A 155 -0.44 2.79 8.20
C ALA A 155 -1.11 1.88 7.15
N VAL A 156 -0.40 1.58 6.05
CA VAL A 156 -0.87 0.64 5.03
C VAL A 156 -1.01 -0.77 5.60
N ALA A 157 -0.07 -1.23 6.45
CA ALA A 157 -0.15 -2.53 7.13
C ALA A 157 -1.44 -2.68 7.95
N VAL A 158 -1.73 -1.73 8.84
CA VAL A 158 -2.99 -1.70 9.60
C VAL A 158 -4.19 -1.63 8.66
N GLY A 159 -4.10 -0.82 7.61
CA GLY A 159 -5.17 -0.72 6.62
C GLY A 159 -5.45 -2.02 5.87
N MET A 160 -4.42 -2.83 5.57
CA MET A 160 -4.59 -4.15 4.96
C MET A 160 -5.31 -5.11 5.90
N VAL A 161 -5.02 -5.06 7.20
CA VAL A 161 -5.72 -5.84 8.22
C VAL A 161 -7.20 -5.46 8.29
N LEU A 162 -7.50 -4.15 8.34
CA LEU A 162 -8.90 -3.66 8.34
C LEU A 162 -9.65 -4.07 7.06
N ALA A 163 -8.98 -4.03 5.90
CA ALA A 163 -9.55 -4.51 4.64
C ALA A 163 -9.79 -6.03 4.64
N ALA A 164 -8.89 -6.82 5.22
CA ALA A 164 -9.04 -8.27 5.33
C ALA A 164 -10.20 -8.66 6.26
N GLU A 165 -10.33 -8.00 7.41
CA GLU A 165 -11.43 -8.22 8.35
C GLU A 165 -12.78 -7.80 7.76
N MET A 166 -12.81 -6.72 6.98
CA MET A 166 -14.00 -6.36 6.21
C MET A 166 -14.34 -7.45 5.18
N SER A 167 -13.33 -7.98 4.48
CA SER A 167 -13.51 -9.07 3.51
C SER A 167 -14.04 -10.35 4.17
N GLN A 168 -13.55 -10.68 5.37
CA GLN A 168 -14.04 -11.79 6.18
C GLN A 168 -15.50 -11.61 6.59
N ARG A 169 -15.89 -10.43 7.09
CA ARG A 169 -17.29 -10.14 7.46
C ARG A 169 -18.25 -10.18 6.28
N LEU A 170 -17.75 -9.91 5.07
CA LEU A 170 -18.51 -10.06 3.83
C LEU A 170 -18.53 -11.50 3.29
N GLY A 171 -17.86 -12.44 3.98
CA GLY A 171 -17.81 -13.86 3.61
C GLY A 171 -16.87 -14.18 2.45
N TRP A 172 -15.88 -13.32 2.18
CA TRP A 172 -14.90 -13.54 1.11
C TRP A 172 -13.57 -14.11 1.59
N LEU A 173 -13.25 -13.93 2.87
CA LEU A 173 -12.10 -14.56 3.51
C LEU A 173 -12.55 -15.40 4.69
N GLU A 174 -11.83 -16.48 4.93
CA GLU A 174 -11.94 -17.26 6.17
C GLU A 174 -11.13 -16.60 7.30
N SER A 175 -11.47 -16.90 8.55
CA SER A 175 -10.76 -16.32 9.71
C SER A 175 -9.26 -16.64 9.69
N HIS A 176 -8.89 -17.86 9.29
CA HIS A 176 -7.50 -18.29 9.24
C HIS A 176 -6.68 -17.54 8.19
N GLU A 177 -7.29 -17.06 7.10
CA GLU A 177 -6.59 -16.24 6.10
C GLU A 177 -6.25 -14.86 6.68
N VAL A 178 -7.19 -14.27 7.42
CA VAL A 178 -6.94 -13.00 8.15
C VAL A 178 -5.83 -13.17 9.18
N ASP A 179 -5.86 -14.27 9.94
CA ASP A 179 -4.84 -14.57 10.96
C ASP A 179 -3.45 -14.74 10.32
N GLN A 180 -3.34 -15.48 9.21
CA GLN A 180 -2.09 -15.62 8.46
C GLN A 180 -1.52 -14.27 7.98
N MET A 181 -2.38 -13.38 7.49
CA MET A 181 -1.97 -12.03 7.09
C MET A 181 -1.45 -11.22 8.27
N ARG A 182 -2.18 -11.24 9.40
CA ARG A 182 -1.78 -10.54 10.63
C ARG A 182 -0.44 -11.05 11.16
N GLU A 183 -0.29 -12.37 11.24
CA GLU A 183 0.96 -13.01 11.69
C GLU A 183 2.14 -12.61 10.81
N LEU A 184 1.97 -12.59 9.50
CA LEU A 184 3.05 -12.23 8.58
C LEU A 184 3.44 -10.75 8.68
N LEU A 185 2.48 -9.84 8.89
CA LEU A 185 2.75 -8.42 9.17
C LEU A 185 3.50 -8.24 10.50
N VAL A 186 3.09 -8.94 11.55
CA VAL A 186 3.81 -8.93 12.84
C VAL A 186 5.24 -9.46 12.67
N ARG A 187 5.43 -10.55 11.92
CA ARG A 187 6.76 -11.09 11.60
C ARG A 187 7.62 -10.11 10.78
N ALA A 188 7.01 -9.19 10.04
CA ALA A 188 7.69 -8.10 9.34
C ALA A 188 7.98 -6.87 10.24
N ASN A 189 7.72 -6.97 11.55
CA ASN A 189 7.79 -5.86 12.52
C ASN A 189 6.85 -4.69 12.16
N LEU A 190 5.67 -4.98 11.61
CA LEU A 190 4.66 -3.97 11.27
C LEU A 190 3.50 -3.98 12.28
N PRO A 191 2.90 -2.80 12.55
CA PRO A 191 1.69 -2.72 13.36
C PRO A 191 0.49 -3.32 12.61
N VAL A 192 -0.40 -3.94 13.37
CA VAL A 192 -1.64 -4.59 12.86
C VAL A 192 -2.91 -4.00 13.47
N ASP A 193 -2.76 -3.08 14.43
CA ASP A 193 -3.84 -2.40 15.11
C ASP A 193 -3.70 -0.88 14.92
N PRO A 194 -4.81 -0.14 14.80
CA PRO A 194 -4.79 1.31 14.63
C PRO A 194 -4.27 2.03 15.89
N PRO A 195 -3.94 3.33 15.79
CA PRO A 195 -3.61 4.12 16.96
C PRO A 195 -4.72 4.02 18.03
N PRO A 196 -4.37 3.85 19.32
CA PRO A 196 -5.36 3.54 20.37
C PRO A 196 -6.39 4.65 20.58
N ASP A 197 -6.03 5.90 20.29
CA ASP A 197 -6.91 7.06 20.44
C ASP A 197 -7.78 7.34 19.20
N MET A 198 -7.57 6.60 18.10
CA MET A 198 -8.29 6.80 16.85
C MET A 198 -9.65 6.09 16.89
N ILE A 199 -10.73 6.84 16.79
CA ILE A 199 -12.11 6.31 16.80
C ILE A 199 -12.70 6.19 15.39
N ALA A 200 -13.80 5.45 15.27
CA ALA A 200 -14.47 5.23 13.99
C ALA A 200 -14.86 6.54 13.27
N GLU A 201 -15.20 7.59 14.01
CA GLU A 201 -15.53 8.91 13.45
C GLU A 201 -14.31 9.55 12.75
N ASP A 202 -13.12 9.43 13.33
CA ASP A 202 -11.87 9.93 12.74
C ASP A 202 -11.62 9.26 11.40
N PHE A 203 -11.71 7.92 11.36
CA PHE A 203 -11.61 7.14 10.11
C PHE A 203 -12.57 7.66 9.05
N LEU A 204 -13.87 7.71 9.36
CA LEU A 204 -14.90 8.10 8.39
C LEU A 204 -14.72 9.53 7.90
N SER A 205 -14.29 10.46 8.77
CA SER A 205 -14.07 11.85 8.40
C SER A 205 -12.95 12.01 7.37
N HIS A 206 -11.88 11.23 7.50
CA HIS A 206 -10.73 11.26 6.60
C HIS A 206 -10.96 10.42 5.33
N MET A 207 -11.58 9.25 5.45
CA MET A 207 -11.89 8.38 4.30
C MET A 207 -12.85 9.04 3.30
N LYS A 208 -13.80 9.87 3.77
CA LYS A 208 -14.72 10.63 2.90
C LYS A 208 -14.02 11.73 2.08
N ARG A 209 -12.83 12.17 2.49
CA ARG A 209 -12.05 13.20 1.78
C ARG A 209 -11.07 12.61 0.77
N ASP A 210 -10.82 11.30 0.82
CA ASP A 210 -9.96 10.61 -0.14
C ASP A 210 -10.59 10.65 -1.55
N LYS A 211 -9.76 10.70 -2.59
CA LYS A 211 -10.11 10.75 -4.02
C LYS A 211 -10.92 9.54 -4.50
N LYS A 212 -11.21 8.58 -3.63
CA LYS A 212 -11.87 7.30 -3.92
C LYS A 212 -13.38 7.32 -3.69
N VAL A 213 -13.97 8.43 -3.28
CA VAL A 213 -15.44 8.56 -3.19
C VAL A 213 -16.05 8.63 -4.59
N SER A 214 -17.00 7.72 -4.88
CA SER A 214 -17.83 7.75 -6.09
C SER A 214 -19.30 7.75 -5.65
N ASP A 215 -20.11 8.67 -6.18
CA ASP A 215 -21.54 8.78 -5.86
C ASP A 215 -21.85 8.85 -4.35
N GLY A 216 -20.95 9.49 -3.58
CA GLY A 216 -21.10 9.65 -2.13
C GLY A 216 -20.75 8.40 -1.31
N ARG A 217 -20.35 7.28 -1.94
CA ARG A 217 -19.85 6.08 -1.26
C ARG A 217 -18.33 5.96 -1.37
N ILE A 218 -17.72 5.50 -0.28
CA ILE A 218 -16.29 5.21 -0.23
C ILE A 218 -16.03 3.93 -1.04
N ARG A 219 -15.10 3.98 -1.98
CA ARG A 219 -14.61 2.77 -2.66
C ARG A 219 -13.46 2.16 -1.88
N LEU A 220 -13.56 0.87 -1.60
CA LEU A 220 -12.54 0.10 -0.88
C LEU A 220 -11.98 -0.98 -1.79
N VAL A 221 -10.68 -1.22 -1.67
CA VAL A 221 -10.07 -2.43 -2.23
C VAL A 221 -10.13 -3.49 -1.13
N LEU A 222 -10.76 -4.60 -1.44
CA LEU A 222 -11.00 -5.73 -0.54
C LEU A 222 -10.50 -7.02 -1.19
N LEU A 223 -10.34 -8.08 -0.40
CA LEU A 223 -9.81 -9.36 -0.85
C LEU A 223 -10.94 -10.34 -1.14
N GLU A 224 -10.82 -11.07 -2.26
CA GLU A 224 -11.65 -12.24 -2.56
C GLU A 224 -10.99 -13.54 -2.11
N SER A 225 -9.65 -13.53 -2.04
CA SER A 225 -8.77 -14.56 -1.48
C SER A 225 -7.39 -13.94 -1.35
N ILE A 226 -6.45 -14.59 -0.65
CA ILE A 226 -5.04 -14.23 -0.79
C ILE A 226 -4.62 -14.35 -2.27
N GLY A 227 -3.97 -13.33 -2.81
CA GLY A 227 -3.60 -13.27 -4.22
C GLY A 227 -4.66 -12.68 -5.15
N ARG A 228 -5.83 -12.26 -4.63
CA ARG A 228 -6.91 -11.72 -5.45
C ARG A 228 -7.70 -10.65 -4.73
N ALA A 229 -7.65 -9.42 -5.24
CA ALA A 229 -8.40 -8.28 -4.74
C ALA A 229 -9.44 -7.76 -5.74
N LYS A 230 -10.44 -7.03 -5.24
CA LYS A 230 -11.40 -6.28 -6.04
C LYS A 230 -11.72 -4.91 -5.45
N LEU A 231 -12.14 -3.98 -6.30
CA LEU A 231 -12.68 -2.68 -5.90
C LEU A 231 -14.17 -2.80 -5.61
N VAL A 232 -14.62 -2.31 -4.46
CA VAL A 232 -16.00 -2.46 -3.96
C VAL A 232 -16.53 -1.12 -3.49
N SER A 233 -17.74 -0.78 -3.93
CA SER A 233 -18.53 0.37 -3.46
C SER A 233 -19.88 -0.03 -2.85
N ASP A 234 -20.33 -1.26 -3.12
CA ASP A 234 -21.60 -1.78 -2.63
C ASP A 234 -21.35 -2.79 -1.51
N TYR A 235 -21.33 -2.27 -0.28
CA TYR A 235 -21.26 -3.04 0.94
C TYR A 235 -22.18 -2.39 1.99
N PRO A 236 -22.70 -3.15 2.98
CA PRO A 236 -23.49 -2.57 4.04
C PRO A 236 -22.64 -1.66 4.94
N ASP A 237 -23.10 -0.43 5.21
CA ASP A 237 -22.40 0.51 6.10
C ASP A 237 -22.16 -0.08 7.50
N SER A 238 -23.07 -0.95 7.97
CA SER A 238 -22.93 -1.65 9.25
C SER A 238 -21.65 -2.46 9.34
N VAL A 239 -21.23 -3.12 8.25
CA VAL A 239 -20.00 -3.92 8.21
C VAL A 239 -18.77 -3.03 8.36
N LEU A 240 -18.74 -1.88 7.66
CA LEU A 240 -17.66 -0.91 7.82
C LEU A 240 -17.61 -0.36 9.25
N HIS A 241 -18.76 0.00 9.82
CA HIS A 241 -18.83 0.48 11.20
C HIS A 241 -18.38 -0.57 12.23
N GLU A 242 -18.69 -1.86 12.04
CA GLU A 242 -18.21 -2.93 12.92
C GLU A 242 -16.69 -3.08 12.87
N VAL A 243 -16.09 -3.01 11.68
CA VAL A 243 -14.62 -3.05 11.51
C VAL A 243 -13.95 -1.87 12.18
N LEU A 244 -14.53 -0.67 12.05
CA LEU A 244 -13.96 0.56 12.63
C LEU A 244 -14.15 0.67 14.15
N ASN A 245 -15.14 -0.01 14.73
CA ASN A 245 -15.43 0.00 16.17
C ASN A 245 -14.84 -1.20 16.92
N ARG A 246 -14.06 -2.06 16.25
CA ARG A 246 -13.39 -3.18 16.90
C ARG A 246 -12.42 -2.64 17.96
N ARG A 247 -12.42 -3.27 19.13
CA ARG A 247 -11.44 -3.04 20.20
C ARG A 247 -10.48 -4.20 20.25
#